data_AF-A0A7C3A8D6-F1
#
_entry.id   AF-A0A7C3A8D6-F1
#
_cell.length_a   1.000
_cell.length_b   1.000
_cell.length_c   1.000
_cell.angle_alpha   90.00
_cell.angle_beta   90.00
_cell.angle_gamma   90.00
#
_symmetry.space_group_name_H-M   'P 1'
#
loop_
_entity.id
_entity.type
_entity.pdbx_description
1 polymer ?
#
loop_
_entity_poly.entity_id
_entity_poly.type
_entity_poly.pdbx_seq_one_letter_code
_entity_poly.pdbx_strand_id
1 'polypeptide(L)'
;MKHKKLFKMAKVLTFIIIVTLGLFPSGMTYADETTTVSVSAPSEVEAGEQFTVSIVVGPGAEIAGVQFDLSFDQSMITASNVAEGNLLSQGGAATYFNPGTINNTTGTISGVAGAIITPGQTISTVGTFATITLTAGTGGGTCSLTLSGVVVGDANGQSVSVSAINGQVVINQPPVLNTIGDKSVNEGQLVTFTISATDADGDTLTYSASNLPSGAIFTPSNRTFSWTPRYNQAGNYAVHFEVSDGHYTDPEDINITVVQLYDDWDVNGDGATNVLDMIVIGQHWGETGLAGWTQADANEDGNINVLDMIIIGQNWTG
;
A
#
# COMPACT_ATOMS: atom_id res chain seq x y z
N MET A 1 15.14 18.75 -12.26
CA MET A 1 15.22 18.69 -10.78
C MET A 1 13.85 19.01 -10.21
N LYS A 2 13.39 18.21 -9.24
CA LYS A 2 12.04 18.11 -8.64
C LYS A 2 11.09 17.11 -9.31
N HIS A 3 11.33 15.83 -8.99
CA HIS A 3 10.33 14.77 -9.02
C HIS A 3 9.17 15.12 -8.07
N LYS A 4 7.96 15.18 -8.62
CA LYS A 4 6.71 15.12 -7.85
C LYS A 4 6.55 13.68 -7.34
N LYS A 5 6.65 13.46 -6.02
CA LYS A 5 6.16 12.24 -5.37
C LYS A 5 4.65 12.17 -5.62
N LEU A 6 4.18 11.19 -6.38
CA LEU A 6 2.77 10.82 -6.42
C LEU A 6 2.45 10.09 -5.11
N PHE A 7 1.77 10.77 -4.20
CA PHE A 7 1.06 10.13 -3.10
C PHE A 7 -0.06 9.29 -3.73
N LYS A 8 0.00 7.96 -3.62
CA LYS A 8 -1.15 7.09 -3.91
C LYS A 8 -2.27 7.50 -2.95
N MET A 9 -3.30 8.18 -3.47
CA MET A 9 -4.55 8.36 -2.75
C MET A 9 -5.13 6.98 -2.48
N ALA A 10 -5.21 6.59 -1.20
CA ALA A 10 -6.11 5.54 -0.77
C ALA A 10 -7.51 5.90 -1.29
N LYS A 11 -8.08 5.02 -2.11
CA LYS A 11 -9.46 5.14 -2.56
C LYS A 11 -10.34 4.99 -1.31
N VAL A 12 -10.74 6.12 -0.73
CA VAL A 12 -11.88 6.16 0.19
C VAL A 12 -13.11 5.81 -0.64
N LEU A 13 -13.50 4.54 -0.60
CA LEU A 13 -14.72 4.07 -1.23
C LEU A 13 -15.89 4.52 -0.35
N THR A 14 -16.35 5.75 -0.53
CA THR A 14 -17.57 6.24 0.09
C THR A 14 -18.73 5.40 -0.43
N PHE A 15 -19.27 4.51 0.40
CA PHE A 15 -20.54 3.85 0.15
C PHE A 15 -21.65 4.91 0.25
N ILE A 16 -21.91 5.62 -0.85
CA ILE A 16 -23.13 6.40 -1.03
C ILE A 16 -24.21 5.39 -1.43
N ILE A 17 -25.12 5.09 -0.50
CA ILE A 17 -26.37 4.42 -0.84
C ILE A 17 -27.14 5.37 -1.78
N ILE A 18 -27.20 5.01 -3.06
CA ILE A 18 -28.02 5.71 -4.05
C ILE A 18 -29.48 5.34 -3.76
N VAL A 19 -30.21 6.25 -3.12
CA VAL A 19 -31.68 6.18 -3.09
C VAL A 19 -32.18 6.79 -4.39
N THR A 20 -32.66 5.94 -5.29
CA THR A 20 -33.28 6.35 -6.56
C THR A 20 -34.53 7.18 -6.30
N LEU A 21 -34.50 8.45 -6.70
CA LEU A 21 -35.62 9.38 -6.60
C LEU A 21 -36.69 9.03 -7.65
N GLY A 22 -37.65 8.17 -7.28
CA GLY A 22 -38.86 7.92 -8.07
C GLY A 22 -39.90 9.02 -7.82
N LEU A 23 -40.47 9.59 -8.88
CA LEU A 23 -41.67 10.43 -8.80
C LEU A 23 -42.86 9.55 -8.42
N PHE A 24 -43.42 9.73 -7.22
CA PHE A 24 -44.57 8.95 -6.74
C PHE A 24 -45.84 9.80 -6.54
N PRO A 25 -47.02 9.26 -6.88
CA PRO A 25 -48.29 9.96 -6.76
C PRO A 25 -48.76 10.04 -5.29
N SER A 26 -49.41 11.16 -4.97
CA SER A 26 -49.97 11.50 -3.66
C SER A 26 -51.08 10.55 -3.22
N GLY A 27 -50.88 9.83 -2.11
CA GLY A 27 -51.93 9.01 -1.47
C GLY A 27 -51.48 7.74 -0.72
N MET A 28 -50.18 7.39 -0.67
CA MET A 28 -49.69 6.29 0.17
C MET A 28 -49.20 6.81 1.52
N THR A 29 -49.64 6.17 2.61
CA THR A 29 -48.95 6.27 3.90
C THR A 29 -47.58 5.61 3.74
N TYR A 30 -46.53 6.44 3.75
CA TYR A 30 -45.15 5.96 3.72
C TYR A 30 -44.91 5.08 4.96
N ALA A 31 -44.27 3.92 4.75
CA ALA A 31 -43.61 3.28 5.87
C ALA A 31 -42.63 4.32 6.43
N ASP A 32 -42.76 4.64 7.71
CA ASP A 32 -41.87 5.53 8.43
C ASP A 32 -40.43 5.12 8.10
N GLU A 33 -39.65 5.99 7.46
CA GLU A 33 -38.25 5.66 7.16
C GLU A 33 -37.60 5.35 8.51
N THR A 34 -37.00 4.17 8.64
CA THR A 34 -36.42 3.77 9.92
C THR A 34 -35.14 4.56 10.14
N THR A 35 -34.99 5.19 11.30
CA THR A 35 -33.75 5.89 11.65
C THR A 35 -32.61 4.87 11.73
N THR A 36 -31.50 5.15 11.06
CA THR A 36 -30.32 4.27 11.07
C THR A 36 -29.23 4.87 11.95
N VAL A 37 -28.56 4.03 12.74
CA VAL A 37 -27.35 4.39 13.47
C VAL A 37 -26.28 3.38 13.07
N SER A 38 -25.24 3.84 12.37
CA SER A 38 -24.23 2.96 11.77
C SER A 38 -22.83 3.32 12.21
N VAL A 39 -22.00 2.28 12.35
CA VAL A 39 -20.56 2.43 12.51
C VAL A 39 -19.92 2.60 11.13
N SER A 40 -19.20 3.70 10.93
CA SER A 40 -18.38 3.95 9.75
C SER A 40 -16.91 3.91 10.15
N ALA A 41 -16.21 2.85 9.73
CA ALA A 41 -14.80 2.63 9.96
C ALA A 41 -14.05 2.52 8.62
N PRO A 42 -12.72 2.78 8.59
CA PRO A 42 -11.87 2.32 7.50
C PRO A 42 -12.05 0.81 7.31
N SER A 43 -11.99 0.34 6.06
CA SER A 43 -12.04 -1.10 5.77
C SER A 43 -10.83 -1.83 6.35
N GLU A 44 -9.67 -1.16 6.34
CA GLU A 44 -8.39 -1.67 6.81
C GLU A 44 -7.52 -0.55 7.37
N VAL A 45 -6.65 -0.90 8.32
CA VAL A 45 -5.61 -0.04 8.92
C VAL A 45 -4.33 -0.86 9.16
N GLU A 46 -3.19 -0.18 9.25
CA GLU A 46 -1.92 -0.84 9.57
C GLU A 46 -1.85 -1.18 11.06
N ALA A 47 -1.21 -2.29 11.40
CA ALA A 47 -0.92 -2.63 12.79
C ALA A 47 -0.15 -1.50 13.50
N GLY A 48 -0.64 -1.07 14.66
CA GLY A 48 -0.11 0.08 15.40
C GLY A 48 -0.61 1.47 14.95
N GLU A 49 -1.39 1.56 13.87
CA GLU A 49 -1.92 2.83 13.36
C GLU A 49 -3.03 3.40 14.27
N GLN A 50 -3.08 4.74 14.38
CA GLN A 50 -4.24 5.43 14.94
C GLN A 50 -5.23 5.78 13.82
N PHE A 51 -6.50 5.44 14.03
CA PHE A 51 -7.57 5.68 13.07
C PHE A 51 -8.83 6.22 13.75
N THR A 52 -9.78 6.70 12.94
CA THR A 52 -11.04 7.28 13.42
C THR A 52 -12.23 6.45 12.95
N VAL A 53 -13.15 6.19 13.86
CA VAL A 53 -14.46 5.61 13.58
C VAL A 53 -15.53 6.65 13.83
N SER A 54 -16.46 6.78 12.89
CA SER A 54 -17.58 7.71 12.99
C SER A 54 -18.87 6.94 13.25
N ILE A 55 -19.69 7.43 14.18
CA ILE A 55 -21.06 6.97 14.35
C ILE A 55 -21.95 7.87 13.51
N VAL A 56 -22.48 7.34 12.42
CA VAL A 56 -23.31 8.08 11.47
C VAL A 56 -24.77 7.79 11.77
N VAL A 57 -25.60 8.83 11.79
CA VAL A 57 -27.04 8.70 11.97
C VAL A 57 -27.72 9.19 10.72
N GLY A 58 -28.61 8.36 10.18
CA GLY A 58 -29.57 8.73 9.14
C GLY A 58 -30.95 8.81 9.74
N PRO A 59 -31.42 10.01 10.14
CA PRO A 59 -32.76 10.18 10.69
C PRO A 59 -33.81 9.82 9.64
N GLY A 60 -34.73 8.92 9.96
CA GLY A 60 -35.91 8.65 9.14
C GLY A 60 -37.17 9.40 9.64
N ALA A 61 -37.06 10.01 10.82
CA ALA A 61 -37.96 11.01 11.36
C ALA A 61 -37.14 12.16 11.97
N GLU A 62 -37.80 13.24 12.39
CA GLU A 62 -37.13 14.32 13.13
C GLU A 62 -36.63 13.85 14.50
N ILE A 63 -35.35 14.08 14.79
CA ILE A 63 -34.70 13.66 16.04
C ILE A 63 -34.11 14.87 16.77
N ALA A 64 -33.92 14.72 18.07
CA ALA A 64 -33.28 15.72 18.93
C ALA A 64 -32.21 15.13 19.85
N GLY A 65 -32.10 13.80 19.99
CA GLY A 65 -31.05 13.19 20.81
C GLY A 65 -30.72 11.76 20.40
N VAL A 66 -29.50 11.34 20.72
CA VAL A 66 -28.96 10.02 20.39
C VAL A 66 -28.14 9.51 21.58
N GLN A 67 -28.25 8.22 21.87
CA GLN A 67 -27.39 7.48 22.81
C GLN A 67 -26.94 6.17 22.16
N PHE A 68 -25.72 5.74 22.46
CA PHE A 68 -25.24 4.39 22.17
C PHE A 68 -24.15 3.95 23.16
N ASP A 69 -23.95 2.64 23.20
CA ASP A 69 -22.75 1.99 23.70
C ASP A 69 -22.05 1.28 22.52
N LEU A 70 -20.73 1.19 22.57
CA LEU A 70 -19.92 0.48 21.57
C LEU A 70 -19.04 -0.56 22.26
N SER A 71 -18.97 -1.76 21.70
CA SER A 71 -18.01 -2.79 22.10
C SER A 71 -17.07 -3.17 20.95
N PHE A 72 -15.83 -3.51 21.30
CA PHE A 72 -14.76 -3.93 20.41
C PHE A 72 -13.86 -4.97 21.08
N ASP A 73 -13.00 -5.65 20.32
CA ASP A 73 -12.03 -6.60 20.89
C ASP A 73 -10.84 -5.85 21.51
N GLN A 74 -10.75 -5.88 22.85
CA GLN A 74 -9.68 -5.20 23.59
C GLN A 74 -8.27 -5.73 23.34
N SER A 75 -8.13 -6.93 22.75
CA SER A 75 -6.82 -7.46 22.37
C SER A 75 -6.31 -6.87 21.05
N MET A 76 -7.24 -6.35 20.23
CA MET A 76 -6.94 -5.86 18.88
C MET A 76 -6.88 -4.35 18.79
N ILE A 77 -7.71 -3.61 19.53
CA ILE A 77 -7.73 -2.14 19.46
C ILE A 77 -7.90 -1.51 20.83
N THR A 78 -7.50 -0.26 20.95
CA THR A 78 -7.74 0.57 22.14
C THR A 78 -8.37 1.90 21.75
N ALA A 79 -9.29 2.40 22.58
CA ALA A 79 -9.89 3.72 22.41
C ALA A 79 -9.20 4.77 23.27
N SER A 80 -9.05 5.98 22.72
CA SER A 80 -8.37 7.09 23.40
C SER A 80 -9.25 8.34 23.55
N ASN A 81 -10.22 8.53 22.66
CA ASN A 81 -11.06 9.72 22.66
C ASN A 81 -12.42 9.44 22.02
N VAL A 82 -13.45 10.14 22.51
CA VAL A 82 -14.77 10.24 21.89
C VAL A 82 -15.13 11.72 21.82
N ALA A 83 -15.33 12.24 20.61
CA ALA A 83 -15.66 13.64 20.36
C ALA A 83 -17.02 13.75 19.66
N GLU A 84 -17.71 14.86 19.94
CA GLU A 84 -18.98 15.19 19.28
C GLU A 84 -18.76 15.38 17.78
N GLY A 85 -19.65 14.81 16.97
CA GLY A 85 -19.70 15.06 15.54
C GLY A 85 -20.55 16.27 15.19
N ASN A 86 -20.92 16.40 13.91
CA ASN A 86 -21.68 17.54 13.43
C ASN A 86 -23.21 17.35 13.45
N LEU A 87 -23.73 16.14 13.71
CA LEU A 87 -25.14 15.79 13.53
C LEU A 87 -26.09 16.75 14.27
N LEU A 88 -25.85 16.96 15.57
CA LEU A 88 -26.76 17.71 16.43
C LEU A 88 -26.53 19.22 16.38
N SER A 89 -25.34 19.67 15.97
CA SER A 89 -24.99 21.09 15.85
C SER A 89 -25.37 21.70 14.50
N GLN A 90 -26.03 20.92 13.62
CA GLN A 90 -26.51 21.42 12.33
C GLN A 90 -27.44 22.62 12.54
N GLY A 91 -27.36 23.62 11.64
CA GLY A 91 -28.14 24.85 11.78
C GLY A 91 -27.72 25.74 12.95
N GLY A 92 -26.56 25.49 13.58
CA GLY A 92 -26.04 26.32 14.68
C GLY A 92 -26.72 26.05 16.03
N ALA A 93 -27.35 24.88 16.17
CA ALA A 93 -27.96 24.47 17.43
C ALA A 93 -26.92 24.35 18.55
N ALA A 94 -27.25 24.84 19.74
CA ALA A 94 -26.54 24.48 20.95
C ALA A 94 -26.86 23.03 21.34
N THR A 95 -25.84 22.29 21.74
CA THR A 95 -25.90 20.86 22.04
C THR A 95 -25.38 20.56 23.43
N TYR A 96 -25.84 19.44 23.99
CA TYR A 96 -25.20 18.74 25.10
C TYR A 96 -24.57 17.47 24.55
N PHE A 97 -23.32 17.19 24.92
CA PHE A 97 -22.63 15.96 24.56
C PHE A 97 -21.93 15.35 25.77
N ASN A 98 -22.18 14.07 25.98
CA ASN A 98 -21.50 13.21 26.92
C ASN A 98 -20.65 12.20 26.13
N PRO A 99 -19.30 12.27 26.21
CA PRO A 99 -18.42 11.34 25.51
C PRO A 99 -18.47 9.90 26.05
N GLY A 100 -19.18 9.67 27.16
CA GLY A 100 -19.27 8.37 27.81
C GLY A 100 -17.98 8.00 28.55
N THR A 101 -17.84 6.71 28.87
CA THR A 101 -16.67 6.15 29.56
C THR A 101 -16.01 5.11 28.68
N ILE A 102 -14.73 5.32 28.37
CA ILE A 102 -13.88 4.32 27.70
C ILE A 102 -13.35 3.34 28.75
N ASN A 103 -13.54 2.05 28.51
CA ASN A 103 -12.92 0.97 29.27
C ASN A 103 -12.20 0.01 28.32
N ASN A 104 -10.90 0.23 28.12
CA ASN A 104 -10.05 -0.62 27.28
C ASN A 104 -9.76 -1.99 27.92
N THR A 105 -10.06 -2.21 29.20
CA THR A 105 -9.91 -3.54 29.80
C THR A 105 -11.05 -4.47 29.38
N THR A 106 -12.25 -3.93 29.20
CA THR A 106 -13.44 -4.70 28.77
C THR A 106 -13.81 -4.50 27.30
N GLY A 107 -13.09 -3.62 26.58
CA GLY A 107 -13.36 -3.33 25.18
C GLY A 107 -14.66 -2.58 24.96
N THR A 108 -15.02 -1.65 25.86
CA THR A 108 -16.33 -0.97 25.81
C THR A 108 -16.20 0.55 25.91
N ILE A 109 -17.09 1.25 25.20
CA ILE A 109 -17.38 2.66 25.38
C ILE A 109 -18.86 2.74 25.76
N SER A 110 -19.14 3.22 26.97
CA SER A 110 -20.51 3.19 27.51
C SER A 110 -21.02 4.58 27.87
N GLY A 111 -22.30 4.82 27.63
CA GLY A 111 -23.01 6.04 27.97
C GLY A 111 -22.70 7.22 27.07
N VAL A 112 -22.33 6.98 25.80
CA VAL A 112 -22.17 8.08 24.83
C VAL A 112 -23.56 8.60 24.49
N ALA A 113 -23.79 9.88 24.75
CA ALA A 113 -25.11 10.48 24.58
C ALA A 113 -25.01 11.96 24.19
N GLY A 114 -25.99 12.46 23.46
CA GLY A 114 -26.05 13.86 23.11
C GLY A 114 -27.45 14.27 22.71
N ALA A 115 -27.75 15.55 22.91
CA ALA A 115 -29.05 16.13 22.58
C ALA A 115 -28.93 17.59 22.15
N ILE A 116 -29.84 18.01 21.28
CA ILE A 116 -30.09 19.41 20.96
C ILE A 116 -30.74 20.03 22.21
N ILE A 117 -30.10 21.06 22.77
CA ILE A 117 -30.65 21.82 23.91
C ILE A 117 -31.28 23.13 23.47
N THR A 118 -31.33 23.40 22.16
CA THR A 118 -31.96 24.58 21.58
C THR A 118 -33.48 24.39 21.44
N PRO A 119 -34.29 25.29 22.02
CA PRO A 119 -35.72 25.43 21.85
C PRO A 119 -36.40 24.85 20.62
N GLY A 120 -36.96 23.64 20.61
CA GLY A 120 -37.79 23.16 19.49
C GLY A 120 -37.05 22.95 18.16
N GLN A 121 -35.72 22.86 18.20
CA GLN A 121 -34.94 22.44 17.03
C GLN A 121 -34.86 20.92 16.95
N THR A 122 -34.96 20.42 15.72
CA THR A 122 -34.84 19.01 15.35
C THR A 122 -33.91 18.88 14.16
N ILE A 123 -33.45 17.65 13.91
CA ILE A 123 -32.67 17.31 12.73
C ILE A 123 -33.28 16.13 11.99
N SER A 124 -33.28 16.20 10.66
CA SER A 124 -33.78 15.16 9.76
C SER A 124 -32.78 14.79 8.67
N THR A 125 -31.59 15.40 8.68
CA THR A 125 -30.52 15.16 7.71
C THR A 125 -29.45 14.24 8.30
N VAL A 126 -28.89 13.38 7.45
CA VAL A 126 -27.73 12.54 7.78
C VAL A 126 -26.59 13.39 8.36
N GLY A 127 -25.93 12.86 9.39
CA GLY A 127 -24.77 13.49 10.00
C GLY A 127 -23.95 12.53 10.87
N THR A 128 -22.78 12.97 11.29
CA THR A 128 -21.94 12.21 12.22
C THR A 128 -22.30 12.61 13.64
N PHE A 129 -22.76 11.66 14.45
CA PHE A 129 -23.10 11.90 15.85
C PHE A 129 -21.85 11.98 16.75
N ALA A 130 -20.93 11.04 16.58
CA ALA A 130 -19.70 10.98 17.37
C ALA A 130 -18.53 10.48 16.50
N THR A 131 -17.33 10.93 16.84
CA THR A 131 -16.07 10.43 16.30
C THR A 131 -15.26 9.80 17.41
N ILE A 132 -14.71 8.62 17.16
CA ILE A 132 -13.99 7.82 18.14
C ILE A 132 -12.58 7.60 17.61
N THR A 133 -11.59 7.99 18.40
CA THR A 133 -10.17 7.79 18.07
C THR A 133 -9.71 6.46 18.65
N LEU A 134 -9.34 5.54 17.77
CA LEU A 134 -8.90 4.18 18.09
C LEU A 134 -7.45 4.00 17.65
N THR A 135 -6.74 3.09 18.30
CA THR A 135 -5.39 2.66 17.92
C THR A 135 -5.38 1.15 17.74
N ALA A 136 -4.93 0.70 16.57
CA ALA A 136 -4.74 -0.70 16.25
C ALA A 136 -3.61 -1.30 17.10
N GLY A 137 -3.78 -2.55 17.50
CA GLY A 137 -2.75 -3.36 18.14
C GLY A 137 -1.66 -3.76 17.14
N THR A 138 -0.70 -4.55 17.62
CA THR A 138 0.46 -4.98 16.82
C THR A 138 0.22 -6.26 16.03
N GLY A 139 -0.90 -6.96 16.27
CA GLY A 139 -1.31 -8.14 15.51
C GLY A 139 -2.33 -7.79 14.44
N GLY A 140 -2.48 -8.63 13.43
CA GLY A 140 -3.54 -8.45 12.42
C GLY A 140 -4.81 -9.26 12.68
N GLY A 141 -5.76 -9.14 11.75
CA GLY A 141 -7.07 -9.78 11.76
C GLY A 141 -8.25 -8.80 11.73
N THR A 142 -9.47 -9.31 11.86
CA THR A 142 -10.70 -8.49 11.79
C THR A 142 -11.27 -8.17 13.17
N CYS A 143 -11.29 -6.90 13.55
CA CYS A 143 -11.94 -6.43 14.76
C CYS A 143 -13.39 -6.01 14.47
N SER A 144 -14.34 -6.61 15.17
CA SER A 144 -15.76 -6.22 15.11
C SER A 144 -16.04 -5.00 16.00
N LEU A 145 -16.91 -4.10 15.53
CA LEU A 145 -17.37 -2.91 16.23
C LEU A 145 -18.90 -3.00 16.38
N THR A 146 -19.38 -3.30 17.58
CA THR A 146 -20.79 -3.63 17.81
C THR A 146 -21.48 -2.55 18.62
N LEU A 147 -22.59 -2.04 18.09
CA LEU A 147 -23.43 -1.09 18.78
C LEU A 147 -24.40 -1.81 19.72
N SER A 148 -24.63 -1.22 20.88
CA SER A 148 -25.65 -1.65 21.84
C SER A 148 -26.23 -0.44 22.57
N GLY A 149 -27.33 -0.62 23.30
CA GLY A 149 -27.96 0.47 24.05
C GLY A 149 -28.40 1.66 23.17
N VAL A 150 -28.64 1.44 21.88
CA VAL A 150 -28.94 2.51 20.92
C VAL A 150 -30.35 3.03 21.16
N VAL A 151 -30.44 4.33 21.46
CA VAL A 151 -31.71 5.04 21.62
C VAL A 151 -31.62 6.36 20.87
N VAL A 152 -32.65 6.67 20.09
CA VAL A 152 -32.79 7.97 19.42
C VAL A 152 -34.11 8.57 19.89
N GLY A 153 -34.10 9.85 20.25
CA GLY A 153 -35.26 10.56 20.78
C GLY A 153 -35.68 11.73 19.90
N ASP A 154 -36.98 12.00 19.84
CA ASP A 154 -37.55 13.21 19.25
C ASP A 154 -37.41 14.44 20.18
N ALA A 155 -37.92 15.60 19.75
CA ALA A 155 -37.89 16.83 20.56
C ALA A 155 -38.70 16.77 21.87
N ASN A 156 -39.58 15.78 22.03
CA ASN A 156 -40.38 15.54 23.24
C ASN A 156 -39.75 14.47 24.15
N GLY A 157 -38.59 13.93 23.78
CA GLY A 157 -37.92 12.83 24.49
C GLY A 157 -38.61 11.47 24.28
N GLN A 158 -39.45 11.32 23.27
CA GLN A 158 -40.03 10.03 22.88
C GLN A 158 -39.07 9.26 21.99
N SER A 159 -38.96 7.95 22.19
CA SER A 159 -38.10 7.08 21.39
C SER A 159 -38.58 6.99 19.95
N VAL A 160 -37.65 7.12 19.02
CA VAL A 160 -37.80 6.88 17.58
C VAL A 160 -37.35 5.45 17.27
N SER A 161 -37.98 4.79 16.29
CA SER A 161 -37.59 3.46 15.84
C SER A 161 -36.21 3.49 15.17
N VAL A 162 -35.30 2.60 15.59
CA VAL A 162 -33.91 2.58 15.13
C VAL A 162 -33.50 1.22 14.58
N SER A 163 -32.71 1.23 13.51
CA SER A 163 -31.91 0.11 13.03
C SER A 163 -30.43 0.39 13.29
N ALA A 164 -29.81 -0.40 14.17
CA ALA A 164 -28.38 -0.30 14.47
C ALA A 164 -27.56 -1.17 13.51
N ILE A 165 -26.53 -0.60 12.91
CA ILE A 165 -25.66 -1.27 11.94
C ILE A 165 -24.24 -1.29 12.50
N ASN A 166 -23.77 -2.49 12.82
CA ASN A 166 -22.42 -2.73 13.31
C ASN A 166 -21.37 -2.46 12.21
N GLY A 167 -20.12 -2.30 12.63
CA GLY A 167 -18.98 -2.14 11.74
C GLY A 167 -17.90 -3.17 12.03
N GLN A 168 -16.84 -3.12 11.23
CA GLN A 168 -15.62 -3.87 11.45
C GLN A 168 -14.45 -3.09 10.86
N VAL A 169 -13.25 -3.43 11.30
CA VAL A 169 -11.99 -2.94 10.73
C VAL A 169 -11.03 -4.11 10.64
N VAL A 170 -10.32 -4.23 9.51
CA VAL A 170 -9.21 -5.17 9.36
C VAL A 170 -7.94 -4.47 9.82
N ILE A 171 -7.15 -5.14 10.65
CA ILE A 171 -5.79 -4.71 11.00
C ILE A 171 -4.86 -5.60 10.21
N ASN A 172 -3.94 -4.99 9.46
CA ASN A 172 -3.00 -5.71 8.61
C ASN A 172 -1.55 -5.42 9.05
N GLN A 173 -0.73 -6.46 9.09
CA GLN A 173 0.70 -6.39 9.34
C GLN A 173 1.45 -6.44 8.00
N PRO A 174 2.19 -5.37 7.63
CA PRO A 174 2.90 -5.33 6.36
C PRO A 174 3.82 -6.54 6.12
N PRO A 175 4.03 -6.94 4.86
CA PRO A 175 4.97 -8.00 4.54
C PRO A 175 6.39 -7.57 4.88
N VAL A 176 7.27 -8.54 5.12
CA VAL A 176 8.69 -8.32 5.42
C VAL A 176 9.54 -9.04 4.40
N LEU A 177 10.24 -8.27 3.56
CA LEU A 177 11.21 -8.76 2.59
C LEU A 177 12.49 -9.18 3.32
N ASN A 178 12.93 -10.41 3.08
CA ASN A 178 14.22 -10.85 3.59
C ASN A 178 15.33 -10.14 2.82
N THR A 179 16.32 -9.61 3.56
CA THR A 179 17.44 -8.87 2.99
C THR A 179 18.09 -9.64 1.83
N ILE A 180 18.09 -9.02 0.66
CA ILE A 180 18.70 -9.51 -0.57
C ILE A 180 20.19 -9.18 -0.54
N GLY A 181 20.52 -7.92 -0.19
CA GLY A 181 21.87 -7.39 -0.13
C GLY A 181 22.58 -7.25 -1.48
N ASP A 182 23.57 -6.36 -1.50
CA ASP A 182 24.39 -6.09 -2.68
C ASP A 182 25.06 -7.35 -3.25
N LYS A 183 25.28 -7.34 -4.57
CA LYS A 183 25.93 -8.42 -5.31
C LYS A 183 27.15 -7.90 -6.05
N SER A 184 28.09 -8.80 -6.30
CA SER A 184 29.21 -8.56 -7.20
C SER A 184 29.32 -9.74 -8.14
N VAL A 185 29.52 -9.46 -9.42
CA VAL A 185 29.70 -10.47 -10.47
C VAL A 185 30.72 -9.96 -11.46
N ASN A 186 31.47 -10.86 -12.08
CA ASN A 186 32.34 -10.49 -13.18
C ASN A 186 31.51 -10.41 -14.47
N GLU A 187 31.91 -9.56 -15.40
CA GLU A 187 31.37 -9.61 -16.76
C GLU A 187 31.48 -11.01 -17.39
N GLY A 188 30.52 -11.34 -18.25
CA GLY A 188 30.38 -12.66 -18.87
C GLY A 188 29.92 -13.78 -17.91
N GLN A 189 29.86 -13.54 -16.60
CA GLN A 189 29.43 -14.54 -15.61
C GLN A 189 27.95 -14.37 -15.21
N LEU A 190 27.29 -15.49 -14.95
CA LEU A 190 25.89 -15.50 -14.48
C LEU A 190 25.81 -15.10 -13.01
N VAL A 191 25.03 -14.07 -12.69
CA VAL A 191 24.51 -13.80 -11.35
C VAL A 191 23.06 -14.27 -11.28
N THR A 192 22.76 -15.12 -10.30
CA THR A 192 21.40 -15.60 -10.04
C THR A 192 21.15 -15.77 -8.56
N PHE A 193 19.95 -15.37 -8.11
CA PHE A 193 19.49 -15.55 -6.74
C PHE A 193 17.97 -15.50 -6.67
N THR A 194 17.42 -16.04 -5.58
CA THR A 194 16.00 -15.92 -5.26
C THR A 194 15.78 -14.88 -4.17
N ILE A 195 14.60 -14.25 -4.19
CA ILE A 195 14.13 -13.40 -3.10
C ILE A 195 13.02 -14.10 -2.33
N SER A 196 12.83 -13.71 -1.07
CA SER A 196 11.80 -14.28 -0.21
C SER A 196 11.33 -13.25 0.80
N ALA A 197 10.11 -13.41 1.27
CA ALA A 197 9.50 -12.54 2.26
C ALA A 197 8.58 -13.37 3.18
N THR A 198 8.21 -12.79 4.31
CA THR A 198 7.24 -13.35 5.24
C THR A 198 6.09 -12.38 5.43
N ASP A 199 4.91 -12.92 5.72
CA ASP A 199 3.72 -12.17 6.08
C ASP A 199 3.15 -12.76 7.38
N ALA A 200 2.83 -11.91 8.35
CA ALA A 200 2.38 -12.38 9.66
C ALA A 200 0.90 -12.80 9.66
N ASP A 201 0.10 -12.21 8.78
CA ASP A 201 -1.34 -12.50 8.62
C ASP A 201 -1.58 -13.69 7.67
N GLY A 202 -0.55 -14.09 6.93
CA GLY A 202 -0.61 -15.20 5.97
C GLY A 202 -1.16 -14.77 4.62
N ASP A 203 -1.10 -13.48 4.31
CA ASP A 203 -1.57 -12.92 3.06
C ASP A 203 -0.75 -13.40 1.86
N THR A 204 -1.38 -13.32 0.68
CA THR A 204 -0.74 -13.76 -0.56
C THR A 204 0.26 -12.72 -1.05
N LEU A 205 1.53 -13.10 -1.09
CA LEU A 205 2.62 -12.20 -1.49
C LEU A 205 2.86 -12.17 -3.00
N THR A 206 2.93 -10.95 -3.54
CA THR A 206 3.32 -10.65 -4.92
C THR A 206 4.69 -10.02 -4.94
N TYR A 207 5.59 -10.54 -5.78
CA TYR A 207 6.97 -10.08 -5.89
C TYR A 207 7.18 -9.38 -7.22
N SER A 208 7.96 -8.29 -7.22
CA SER A 208 8.31 -7.57 -8.43
C SER A 208 9.75 -7.05 -8.38
N ALA A 209 10.27 -6.71 -9.56
CA ALA A 209 11.55 -6.04 -9.69
C ALA A 209 11.48 -4.96 -10.78
N SER A 210 12.21 -3.87 -10.59
CA SER A 210 12.33 -2.79 -11.56
C SER A 210 13.75 -2.26 -11.63
N ASN A 211 14.03 -1.37 -12.59
CA ASN A 211 15.39 -0.92 -12.91
C ASN A 211 16.36 -2.07 -13.27
N LEU A 212 15.82 -3.11 -13.91
CA LEU A 212 16.62 -4.25 -14.35
C LEU A 212 17.66 -3.81 -15.41
N PRO A 213 18.94 -4.19 -15.27
CA PRO A 213 19.94 -3.99 -16.31
C PRO A 213 19.53 -4.64 -17.64
N SER A 214 20.07 -4.14 -18.75
CA SER A 214 19.85 -4.77 -20.05
C SER A 214 20.31 -6.23 -20.02
N GLY A 215 19.40 -7.15 -20.40
CA GLY A 215 19.62 -8.60 -20.37
C GLY A 215 19.32 -9.27 -19.03
N ALA A 216 19.03 -8.52 -17.96
CA ALA A 216 18.58 -9.07 -16.69
C ALA A 216 17.10 -9.46 -16.74
N ILE A 217 16.75 -10.55 -16.05
CA ILE A 217 15.39 -11.08 -15.99
C ILE A 217 15.05 -11.35 -14.53
N PHE A 218 13.88 -10.88 -14.09
CA PHE A 218 13.25 -11.33 -12.85
C PHE A 218 12.00 -12.14 -13.18
N THR A 219 11.89 -13.34 -12.61
CA THR A 219 10.75 -14.24 -12.80
C THR A 219 9.93 -14.31 -11.51
N PRO A 220 8.79 -13.60 -11.38
CA PRO A 220 8.02 -13.55 -10.14
C PRO A 220 7.50 -14.91 -9.65
N SER A 221 7.19 -15.83 -10.58
CA SER A 221 6.59 -17.13 -10.24
C SER A 221 7.51 -18.06 -9.45
N ASN A 222 8.82 -17.96 -9.66
CA ASN A 222 9.84 -18.67 -8.88
C ASN A 222 10.71 -17.74 -8.03
N ARG A 223 10.45 -16.42 -8.11
CA ARG A 223 11.15 -15.35 -7.37
C ARG A 223 12.64 -15.25 -7.72
N THR A 224 13.03 -15.68 -8.92
CA THR A 224 14.44 -15.73 -9.34
C THR A 224 14.82 -14.52 -10.17
N PHE A 225 15.88 -13.82 -9.75
CA PHE A 225 16.65 -12.91 -10.59
C PHE A 225 17.78 -13.67 -11.30
N SER A 226 18.02 -13.33 -12.56
CA SER A 226 19.08 -13.89 -13.39
C SER A 226 19.62 -12.83 -14.35
N TRP A 227 20.94 -12.71 -14.43
CA TRP A 227 21.60 -11.81 -15.37
C TRP A 227 23.01 -12.30 -15.68
N THR A 228 23.39 -12.25 -16.96
CA THR A 228 24.77 -12.40 -17.41
C THR A 228 25.17 -11.06 -18.02
N PRO A 229 25.90 -10.20 -17.29
CA PRO A 229 26.39 -8.95 -17.84
C PRO A 229 27.33 -9.22 -19.02
N ARG A 230 27.26 -8.38 -20.03
CA ARG A 230 28.19 -8.36 -21.16
C ARG A 230 29.48 -7.64 -20.79
N TYR A 231 30.47 -7.75 -21.67
CA TYR A 231 31.79 -7.16 -21.48
C TYR A 231 31.79 -5.62 -21.53
N ASN A 232 30.69 -5.01 -21.99
CA ASN A 232 30.49 -3.56 -21.94
C ASN A 232 29.55 -3.09 -20.81
N GLN A 233 29.28 -3.98 -19.85
CA GLN A 233 28.36 -3.71 -18.74
C GLN A 233 29.09 -3.65 -17.39
N ALA A 234 30.39 -3.37 -17.37
CA ALA A 234 31.10 -3.06 -16.14
C ALA A 234 30.51 -1.81 -15.46
N GLY A 235 30.40 -1.85 -14.13
CA GLY A 235 29.86 -0.73 -13.34
C GLY A 235 28.83 -1.14 -12.29
N ASN A 236 28.12 -0.14 -11.76
CA ASN A 236 27.18 -0.30 -10.65
C ASN A 236 25.74 -0.16 -11.14
N TYR A 237 24.90 -1.13 -10.78
CA TYR A 237 23.50 -1.20 -11.18
C TYR A 237 22.59 -1.27 -9.95
N ALA A 238 21.82 -0.21 -9.74
CA ALA A 238 20.79 -0.17 -8.71
C ALA A 238 19.53 -0.91 -9.20
N VAL A 239 19.21 -2.04 -8.56
CA VAL A 239 18.03 -2.86 -8.86
C VAL A 239 17.05 -2.76 -7.70
N HIS A 240 15.80 -2.48 -8.02
CA HIS A 240 14.73 -2.36 -7.04
C HIS A 240 13.93 -3.64 -6.98
N PHE A 241 13.81 -4.24 -5.79
CA PHE A 241 12.92 -5.36 -5.51
C PHE A 241 11.83 -4.93 -4.54
N GLU A 242 10.63 -5.45 -4.73
CA GLU A 242 9.48 -5.13 -3.87
C GLU A 242 8.63 -6.38 -3.67
N VAL A 243 8.15 -6.58 -2.43
CA VAL A 243 7.08 -7.52 -2.11
C VAL A 243 5.83 -6.77 -1.66
N SER A 244 4.65 -7.27 -2.01
CA SER A 244 3.35 -6.74 -1.59
C SER A 244 2.42 -7.85 -1.13
N ASP A 245 1.66 -7.60 -0.08
CA ASP A 245 0.53 -8.43 0.40
C ASP A 245 -0.81 -8.08 -0.30
N GLY A 246 -0.81 -7.06 -1.18
CA GLY A 246 -2.01 -6.50 -1.82
C GLY A 246 -2.46 -5.16 -1.23
N HIS A 247 -1.96 -4.78 -0.06
CA HIS A 247 -2.30 -3.58 0.69
C HIS A 247 -1.07 -2.70 0.94
N TYR A 248 -0.02 -3.27 1.52
CA TYR A 248 1.27 -2.65 1.82
C TYR A 248 2.38 -3.26 0.95
N THR A 249 3.55 -2.60 0.97
CA THR A 249 4.75 -3.08 0.27
C THR A 249 5.99 -2.92 1.13
N ASP A 250 6.94 -3.83 0.96
CA ASP A 250 8.29 -3.74 1.54
C ASP A 250 9.35 -3.81 0.42
N PRO A 251 10.02 -2.70 0.12
CA PRO A 251 11.03 -2.63 -0.93
C PRO A 251 12.47 -2.72 -0.42
N GLU A 252 13.36 -3.24 -1.28
CA GLU A 252 14.81 -3.15 -1.11
C GLU A 252 15.48 -2.75 -2.43
N ASP A 253 16.27 -1.68 -2.40
CA ASP A 253 17.19 -1.31 -3.47
C ASP A 253 18.56 -1.94 -3.19
N ILE A 254 19.05 -2.77 -4.11
CA ILE A 254 20.41 -3.34 -4.04
C ILE A 254 21.30 -2.77 -5.13
N ASN A 255 22.60 -2.77 -4.89
CA ASN A 255 23.60 -2.53 -5.92
C ASN A 255 24.19 -3.86 -6.43
N ILE A 256 24.16 -4.07 -7.73
CA ILE A 256 24.91 -5.14 -8.41
C ILE A 256 26.14 -4.51 -9.05
N THR A 257 27.31 -4.87 -8.54
CA THR A 257 28.61 -4.44 -9.08
C THR A 257 29.06 -5.44 -10.14
N VAL A 258 29.19 -4.98 -11.38
CA VAL A 258 29.84 -5.74 -12.45
C VAL A 258 31.30 -5.34 -12.48
N VAL A 259 32.16 -6.30 -12.16
CA VAL A 259 33.61 -6.14 -12.17
C VAL A 259 34.11 -6.40 -13.58
N GLN A 260 34.79 -5.40 -14.13
CA GLN A 260 35.59 -5.54 -15.35
C GLN A 260 36.76 -6.49 -15.06
N LEU A 261 36.87 -7.56 -15.85
CA LEU A 261 37.95 -8.54 -15.71
C LEU A 261 39.14 -8.21 -16.61
N TYR A 262 38.85 -7.65 -17.78
CA TYR A 262 39.85 -7.37 -18.80
C TYR A 262 39.66 -5.94 -19.29
N ASP A 263 40.77 -5.28 -19.63
CA ASP A 263 40.66 -4.03 -20.38
C ASP A 263 39.96 -4.36 -21.72
N ASP A 264 39.10 -3.47 -22.23
CA ASP A 264 38.23 -3.75 -23.39
C ASP A 264 38.99 -4.24 -24.64
N TRP A 265 40.30 -4.01 -24.68
CA TRP A 265 41.22 -4.36 -25.76
C TRP A 265 42.19 -5.51 -25.43
N ASP A 266 42.22 -6.05 -24.22
CA ASP A 266 42.91 -7.30 -23.85
C ASP A 266 41.94 -8.48 -24.00
N VAL A 267 41.65 -8.81 -25.26
CA VAL A 267 40.60 -9.77 -25.64
C VAL A 267 40.94 -11.19 -25.20
N ASN A 268 42.23 -11.54 -25.09
CA ASN A 268 42.65 -12.86 -24.63
C ASN A 268 42.86 -12.93 -23.10
N GLY A 269 42.88 -11.78 -22.42
CA GLY A 269 42.95 -11.67 -20.97
C GLY A 269 44.33 -11.97 -20.36
N ASP A 270 45.41 -11.82 -21.14
CA ASP A 270 46.78 -12.12 -20.70
C ASP A 270 47.49 -10.93 -20.02
N GLY A 271 46.82 -9.78 -19.97
CA GLY A 271 47.33 -8.53 -19.40
C GLY A 271 48.20 -7.72 -20.36
N ALA A 272 48.28 -8.10 -21.65
CA ALA A 272 49.05 -7.39 -22.67
C ALA A 272 48.31 -7.33 -24.01
N THR A 273 48.00 -6.12 -24.45
CA THR A 273 47.40 -5.85 -25.77
C THR A 273 48.41 -6.04 -26.90
N ASN A 274 48.29 -7.13 -27.64
CA ASN A 274 49.25 -7.56 -28.65
C ASN A 274 48.61 -8.34 -29.82
N VAL A 275 49.44 -9.02 -30.62
CA VAL A 275 48.99 -9.77 -31.81
C VAL A 275 48.09 -10.96 -31.44
N LEU A 276 48.24 -11.51 -30.23
CA LEU A 276 47.42 -12.61 -29.75
C LEU A 276 45.96 -12.18 -29.58
N ASP A 277 45.69 -10.93 -29.17
CA ASP A 277 44.33 -10.37 -29.13
C ASP A 277 43.72 -10.25 -30.53
N MET A 278 44.52 -9.77 -31.50
CA MET A 278 44.08 -9.72 -32.90
C MET A 278 43.76 -11.11 -33.45
N ILE A 279 44.50 -12.14 -33.02
CA ILE A 279 44.21 -13.52 -33.40
C ILE A 279 42.87 -13.96 -32.85
N VAL A 280 42.52 -13.59 -31.61
CA VAL A 280 41.19 -13.89 -31.04
C VAL A 280 40.09 -13.23 -31.85
N ILE A 281 40.23 -11.95 -32.23
CA ILE A 281 39.26 -11.29 -33.14
C ILE A 281 39.16 -12.04 -34.47
N GLY A 282 40.30 -12.44 -35.05
CA GLY A 282 40.33 -13.20 -36.31
C GLY A 282 39.64 -14.56 -36.23
N GLN A 283 39.58 -15.19 -35.05
CA GLN A 283 38.85 -16.46 -34.84
C GLN A 283 37.33 -16.28 -34.89
N HIS A 284 36.84 -15.09 -34.55
CA HIS A 284 35.42 -14.73 -34.51
C HIS A 284 34.97 -13.90 -35.73
N TRP A 285 35.79 -13.85 -36.77
CA TRP A 285 35.59 -12.93 -37.89
C TRP A 285 34.25 -13.11 -38.60
N GLY A 286 33.50 -12.01 -38.75
CA GLY A 286 32.20 -11.98 -39.43
C GLY A 286 31.03 -12.46 -38.58
N GLU A 287 31.26 -12.81 -37.30
CA GLU A 287 30.17 -13.04 -36.36
C GLU A 287 29.44 -11.73 -36.04
N THR A 288 28.13 -11.84 -35.77
CA THR A 288 27.27 -10.70 -35.45
C THR A 288 26.43 -11.01 -34.22
N GLY A 289 26.20 -9.99 -33.40
CA GLY A 289 25.51 -10.12 -32.13
C GLY A 289 25.03 -8.79 -31.59
N LEU A 290 24.80 -8.73 -30.27
CA LEU A 290 24.48 -7.49 -29.59
C LEU A 290 25.77 -6.86 -29.09
N ALA A 291 25.92 -5.54 -29.17
CA ALA A 291 27.08 -4.81 -28.65
C ALA A 291 27.66 -5.41 -27.34
N GLY A 292 28.95 -5.77 -27.36
CA GLY A 292 29.71 -6.28 -26.22
C GLY A 292 29.41 -7.73 -25.83
N TRP A 293 28.68 -8.49 -26.65
CA TRP A 293 28.28 -9.88 -26.35
C TRP A 293 29.46 -10.84 -26.19
N THR A 294 30.61 -10.50 -26.75
CA THR A 294 31.88 -11.21 -26.63
C THR A 294 33.02 -10.19 -26.60
N GLN A 295 34.16 -10.56 -26.04
CA GLN A 295 35.34 -9.69 -25.98
C GLN A 295 35.90 -9.37 -27.38
N ALA A 296 35.63 -10.21 -28.37
CA ALA A 296 36.08 -9.99 -29.76
C ALA A 296 35.31 -8.87 -30.50
N ASP A 297 34.18 -8.40 -29.97
CA ASP A 297 33.43 -7.22 -30.43
C ASP A 297 33.99 -5.97 -29.72
N ALA A 298 35.28 -5.69 -29.94
CA ALA A 298 36.06 -4.72 -29.19
C ALA A 298 35.62 -3.26 -29.40
N ASN A 299 34.95 -2.94 -30.51
CA ASN A 299 34.37 -1.62 -30.74
C ASN A 299 32.88 -1.53 -30.34
N GLU A 300 32.32 -2.62 -29.83
CA GLU A 300 30.93 -2.77 -29.40
C GLU A 300 29.88 -2.42 -30.47
N ASP A 301 30.21 -2.56 -31.76
CA ASP A 301 29.26 -2.28 -32.85
C ASP A 301 28.35 -3.49 -33.19
N GLY A 302 28.63 -4.64 -32.59
CA GLY A 302 27.89 -5.88 -32.78
C GLY A 302 28.32 -6.69 -34.01
N ASN A 303 29.37 -6.28 -34.73
CA ASN A 303 29.91 -6.97 -35.90
C ASN A 303 31.42 -7.14 -35.76
N ILE A 304 31.89 -8.38 -35.74
CA ILE A 304 33.32 -8.64 -35.58
C ILE A 304 34.03 -8.51 -36.92
N ASN A 305 34.82 -7.45 -37.07
CA ASN A 305 35.45 -7.06 -38.32
C ASN A 305 36.78 -6.28 -38.12
N VAL A 306 37.24 -5.60 -39.17
CA VAL A 306 38.53 -4.90 -39.16
C VAL A 306 38.55 -3.72 -38.18
N LEU A 307 37.38 -3.15 -37.89
CA LEU A 307 37.25 -2.06 -36.95
C LEU A 307 37.59 -2.50 -35.52
N ASP A 308 37.24 -3.73 -35.12
CA ASP A 308 37.64 -4.31 -33.84
C ASP A 308 39.15 -4.50 -33.76
N MET A 309 39.77 -5.02 -34.83
CA MET A 309 41.23 -5.14 -34.91
C MET A 309 41.94 -3.79 -34.82
N ILE A 310 41.33 -2.71 -35.32
CA ILE A 310 41.88 -1.36 -35.20
C ILE A 310 41.90 -0.91 -33.74
N ILE A 311 40.89 -1.27 -32.92
CA ILE A 311 40.86 -0.95 -31.48
C ILE A 311 42.07 -1.55 -30.76
N ILE A 312 42.41 -2.80 -31.05
CA ILE A 312 43.60 -3.46 -30.49
C ILE A 312 44.87 -2.72 -30.91
N GLY A 313 45.00 -2.40 -32.20
CA GLY A 313 46.15 -1.67 -32.74
C GLY A 313 46.34 -0.27 -32.14
N GLN A 314 45.25 0.39 -31.72
CA GLN A 314 45.30 1.72 -31.07
C GLN A 314 45.76 1.65 -29.61
N ASN A 315 45.54 0.52 -28.93
CA ASN A 315 45.87 0.33 -27.53
C ASN A 315 47.06 -0.63 -27.32
N TRP A 316 47.89 -0.78 -28.35
CA TRP A 316 49.02 -1.72 -28.37
C TRP A 316 50.00 -1.49 -27.22
N THR A 317 50.37 -2.55 -26.50
CA THR A 317 51.29 -2.48 -25.35
C THR A 317 52.59 -3.26 -25.55
N GLY A 318 52.71 -4.14 -26.57
CA GLY A 318 53.94 -4.88 -26.84
C GLY A 318 53.82 -5.91 -27.93
#